data_AF-A0A942KV90-F1
#
_entry.id   AF-A0A942KV90-F1
#
_cell.length_a   1.000
_cell.length_b   1.000
_cell.length_c   1.000
_cell.angle_alpha   90.00
_cell.angle_beta   90.00
_cell.angle_gamma   90.00
#
_symmetry.space_group_name_H-M   'P 1'
#
loop_
_entity.id
_entity.type
_entity.pdbx_description
1 polymer ?
#
loop_
_entity_poly.entity_id
_entity_poly.type
_entity_poly.pdbx_seq_one_letter_code
_entity_poly.pdbx_strand_id
1 'polypeptide(L)'
;MTKDYLIPRAVVARMEIIGGMGVKEILAIVAGGAVGYVLQLIPAALPLPVAQQLFARFLMFVLPPGAAYLLVKPGFAGGQSLWQLGQAYRRWSQRPKTYYYTRRIV
;
A
#
# COMPACT_ATOMS: atom_id res chain seq x y z
N MET A 1 0.25 29.56 30.76
CA MET A 1 1.16 29.59 29.60
C MET A 1 0.64 28.64 28.54
N THR A 2 -0.18 29.17 27.63
CA THR A 2 -0.61 28.48 26.41
C THR A 2 0.59 28.35 25.49
N LYS A 3 0.99 27.12 25.16
CA LYS A 3 2.03 26.86 24.17
C LYS A 3 1.45 27.18 22.80
N ASP A 4 1.77 28.36 22.28
CA ASP A 4 1.44 28.71 20.91
C ASP A 4 2.12 27.73 19.96
N TYR A 5 1.29 27.00 19.22
CA TYR A 5 1.72 26.03 18.23
C TYR A 5 2.21 26.79 17.00
N LEU A 6 3.50 27.11 16.97
CA LEU A 6 4.22 27.78 15.88
C LEU A 6 4.45 26.86 14.67
N ILE A 7 3.42 26.18 14.17
CA ILE A 7 3.52 25.52 12.87
C ILE A 7 3.01 26.49 11.82
N PRO A 8 3.84 26.94 10.86
CA PRO A 8 3.36 27.78 9.77
C PRO A 8 2.33 26.99 8.97
N ARG A 9 1.05 27.43 9.00
CA ARG A 9 -0.07 26.84 8.26
C ARG A 9 0.02 27.03 6.73
N ALA A 10 1.13 27.57 6.24
CA ALA A 10 1.31 27.95 4.84
C ALA A 10 2.64 27.43 4.29
N VAL A 11 2.90 26.13 4.42
CA VAL A 11 3.88 25.46 3.56
C VAL A 11 3.14 24.97 2.34
N VAL A 12 2.80 25.89 1.42
CA VAL A 12 2.34 25.51 0.08
C VAL A 12 3.54 24.89 -0.60
N ALA A 13 3.48 23.60 -0.92
CA ALA A 13 4.56 22.95 -1.63
C ALA A 13 4.63 23.60 -3.02
N ARG A 14 5.80 24.14 -3.41
CA ARG A 14 6.05 24.85 -4.70
C ARG A 14 5.68 24.03 -5.96
N MET A 15 5.24 22.78 -5.82
CA MET A 15 4.87 21.88 -6.90
C MET A 15 3.36 21.55 -6.95
N GLU A 16 2.51 22.19 -6.15
CA GLU A 16 1.05 21.99 -6.18
C GLU A 16 0.42 22.66 -7.42
N ILE A 17 -0.29 21.87 -8.23
CA ILE A 17 -1.03 22.34 -9.42
C ILE A 17 -2.52 22.50 -9.09
N ILE A 18 -3.08 21.60 -8.27
CA ILE A 18 -4.50 21.62 -7.87
C ILE A 18 -4.59 21.36 -6.36
N GLY A 19 -4.93 22.37 -5.55
CA GLY A 19 -5.23 22.28 -4.10
C GLY A 19 -4.68 21.05 -3.35
N GLY A 20 -3.36 20.96 -3.16
CA GLY A 20 -2.71 19.82 -2.48
C GLY A 20 -2.23 18.67 -3.38
N MET A 21 -2.45 18.74 -4.69
CA MET A 21 -2.01 17.75 -5.69
C MET A 21 -0.88 18.34 -6.53
N GLY A 22 0.31 17.76 -6.46
CA GLY A 22 1.46 18.20 -7.23
C GLY A 22 1.68 17.45 -8.53
N VAL A 23 2.71 17.89 -9.28
CA VAL A 23 3.12 17.30 -10.57
C VAL A 23 3.37 15.80 -10.44
N LYS A 24 3.95 15.36 -9.32
CA LYS A 24 4.29 13.96 -9.09
C LYS A 24 3.05 13.10 -8.90
N GLU A 25 2.06 13.57 -8.15
CA GLU A 25 0.79 12.88 -7.98
C GLU A 25 0.06 12.76 -9.33
N ILE A 26 0.00 13.84 -10.11
CA ILE A 26 -0.64 13.83 -11.43
C ILE A 26 0.06 12.83 -12.36
N LEU A 27 1.39 12.87 -12.42
CA LEU A 27 2.15 11.93 -13.24
C LEU A 27 1.94 10.48 -12.80
N ALA A 28 1.87 10.22 -11.49
CA ALA A 28 1.59 8.90 -10.95
C ALA A 28 0.18 8.41 -11.33
N ILE A 29 -0.83 9.28 -11.28
CA ILE A 29 -2.21 8.96 -11.70
C ILE A 29 -2.25 8.62 -13.19
N VAL A 30 -1.63 9.46 -14.04
CA VAL A 30 -1.59 9.23 -15.49
C VAL A 30 -0.85 7.94 -15.82
N ALA A 31 0.31 7.71 -15.20
CA ALA A 31 1.07 6.47 -15.39
C ALA A 31 0.27 5.25 -14.92
N GLY A 32 -0.38 5.33 -13.76
CA GLY A 32 -1.24 4.26 -13.25
C GLY A 32 -2.41 3.95 -14.17
N GLY A 33 -3.07 4.99 -14.69
CA GLY A 33 -4.15 4.86 -15.67
C GLY A 33 -3.68 4.22 -16.98
N ALA A 34 -2.52 4.63 -17.50
CA ALA A 34 -1.93 4.05 -18.71
C ALA A 34 -1.58 2.57 -18.51
N VAL A 35 -0.94 2.21 -17.39
CA VAL A 35 -0.64 0.81 -17.04
C VAL A 35 -1.93 0.00 -16.91
N GLY A 36 -2.94 0.52 -16.21
CA GLY A 36 -4.24 -0.14 -16.06
C GLY A 36 -4.92 -0.39 -17.41
N TYR A 37 -4.88 0.58 -18.32
CA TYR A 37 -5.41 0.45 -19.68
C TYR A 37 -4.71 -0.67 -20.45
N VAL A 38 -3.38 -0.69 -20.45
CA VAL A 38 -2.59 -1.74 -21.12
C VAL A 38 -2.91 -3.13 -20.54
N LEU A 39 -3.03 -3.25 -19.21
CA LEU A 39 -3.38 -4.51 -18.56
C LEU A 39 -4.76 -5.03 -18.96
N GLN A 40 -5.72 -4.13 -19.24
CA GLN A 40 -7.07 -4.51 -19.69
C GLN A 40 -7.13 -4.98 -21.15
N LEU A 41 -6.13 -4.64 -21.97
CA LEU A 41 -6.01 -5.12 -23.34
C LEU A 41 -5.53 -6.57 -23.42
N ILE A 42 -4.76 -7.04 -22.43
CA ILE A 42 -4.21 -8.40 -22.42
C ILE A 42 -5.33 -9.46 -22.50
N PRO A 43 -6.35 -9.46 -21.61
CA PRO A 43 -7.44 -10.43 -21.72
C PRO A 43 -8.30 -10.27 -22.98
N ALA A 44 -8.35 -9.06 -23.54
CA ALA A 44 -9.14 -8.76 -24.73
C ALA A 44 -8.48 -9.29 -26.02
N ALA A 45 -7.15 -9.38 -26.05
CA ALA A 45 -6.40 -9.93 -27.18
C ALA A 45 -6.39 -11.47 -27.22
N LEU A 46 -6.78 -12.13 -26.12
CA LEU A 46 -6.76 -13.59 -26.03
C LEU A 46 -8.06 -14.20 -26.58
N PRO A 47 -8.01 -15.28 -27.38
CA PRO A 47 -9.17 -15.98 -27.93
C PRO A 47 -9.84 -16.87 -26.87
N LEU A 48 -10.30 -16.24 -25.79
CA LEU A 48 -10.95 -16.90 -24.66
C LEU A 48 -12.47 -16.73 -24.73
N PRO A 49 -13.26 -17.70 -24.21
CA PRO A 49 -14.68 -17.53 -23.95
C PRO A 49 -14.97 -16.27 -23.10
N VAL A 50 -16.10 -15.62 -23.37
CA VAL A 50 -16.50 -14.34 -22.74
C VAL A 50 -16.40 -14.36 -21.22
N ALA A 51 -16.86 -15.44 -20.57
CA ALA A 51 -16.80 -15.57 -19.12
C ALA A 51 -15.36 -15.55 -18.57
N GLN A 52 -14.43 -16.19 -19.27
CA GLN A 52 -13.02 -16.25 -18.87
C GLN A 52 -12.33 -14.90 -19.13
N GLN A 53 -12.69 -14.19 -20.20
CA GLN A 53 -12.21 -12.83 -20.46
C GLN A 53 -12.65 -11.86 -19.37
N LEU A 54 -13.92 -11.88 -18.97
CA LEU A 54 -14.44 -11.03 -17.89
C LEU A 54 -13.75 -11.33 -16.56
N PHE A 55 -13.57 -12.61 -16.24
CA PHE A 55 -12.84 -13.01 -15.03
C PHE A 55 -11.38 -12.55 -15.05
N ALA A 56 -10.68 -12.71 -16.17
CA ALA A 56 -9.30 -12.24 -16.34
C ALA A 56 -9.19 -10.71 -16.24
N ARG A 57 -10.14 -9.96 -16.81
CA ARG A 57 -10.21 -8.49 -16.66
C ARG A 57 -10.41 -8.04 -15.23
N PHE A 58 -11.27 -8.75 -14.49
CA PHE A 58 -11.46 -8.51 -13.06
C PHE A 58 -10.16 -8.75 -12.27
N LEU A 59 -9.46 -9.86 -12.52
CA LEU A 59 -8.17 -10.13 -11.87
C LEU A 59 -7.12 -9.06 -12.21
N MET A 60 -6.99 -8.67 -13.47
CA MET A 60 -6.06 -7.62 -13.89
C MET A 60 -6.37 -6.25 -13.27
N PHE A 61 -7.63 -6.00 -12.91
CA PHE A 61 -8.03 -4.78 -12.21
C PHE A 61 -7.71 -4.84 -10.70
N VAL A 62 -7.93 -5.99 -10.06
CA VAL A 62 -7.84 -6.14 -8.60
C VAL A 62 -6.42 -6.48 -8.11
N LEU A 63 -5.66 -7.26 -8.89
CA LEU A 63 -4.34 -7.71 -8.47
C LEU A 63 -3.34 -6.56 -8.25
N PRO A 64 -3.22 -5.56 -9.14
CA PRO A 64 -2.28 -4.46 -8.92
C PRO A 64 -2.54 -3.64 -7.65
N PRO A 65 -3.76 -3.13 -7.36
CA PRO A 65 -4.02 -2.42 -6.11
C PRO A 65 -3.91 -3.35 -4.89
N GLY A 66 -4.29 -4.62 -5.00
CA GLY A 66 -4.08 -5.61 -3.95
C GLY A 66 -2.61 -5.83 -3.61
N ALA A 67 -1.76 -5.95 -4.64
CA ALA A 67 -0.31 -6.05 -4.47
C ALA A 67 0.29 -4.77 -3.88
N ALA A 68 -0.16 -3.60 -4.34
CA ALA A 68 0.24 -2.31 -3.76
C ALA A 68 -0.10 -2.23 -2.27
N TYR A 69 -1.28 -2.68 -1.87
CA TYR A 69 -1.69 -2.70 -0.45
C TYR A 69 -0.83 -3.63 0.42
N LEU A 70 -0.33 -4.75 -0.13
CA LEU A 70 0.57 -5.65 0.60
C LEU A 70 1.97 -5.05 0.81
N LEU A 71 2.44 -4.28 -0.16
CA LEU A 71 3.81 -3.77 -0.23
C LEU A 71 3.97 -2.38 0.38
N VAL A 72 2.98 -1.51 0.20
CA VAL A 72 2.99 -0.13 0.69
C VAL A 72 2.65 -0.14 2.18
N LYS A 73 3.31 0.74 2.93
CA LYS A 73 3.04 0.97 4.35
C LYS A 73 1.76 1.81 4.50
N PRO A 74 0.65 1.25 5.01
CA PRO A 74 -0.56 2.03 5.22
C PRO A 74 -0.38 2.91 6.47
N GLY A 75 0.05 4.16 6.31
CA GLY A 75 0.02 5.15 7.38
C GLY A 75 1.05 6.28 7.28
N PHE A 76 0.62 7.50 7.64
CA PHE A 76 1.41 8.75 7.67
C PHE A 76 2.50 8.80 8.76
N ALA A 77 2.69 7.75 9.56
CA ALA A 77 3.59 7.76 10.71
C ALA A 77 4.28 6.40 10.93
N GLY A 78 4.85 5.81 9.88
CA GLY A 78 5.76 4.66 10.02
C GLY A 78 5.09 3.29 10.23
N GLY A 79 3.82 3.13 9.86
CA GLY A 79 3.10 1.85 9.91
C GLY A 79 3.83 0.73 9.16
N GLN A 80 3.72 -0.50 9.64
CA GLN A 80 4.30 -1.67 8.97
C GLN A 80 3.42 -2.09 7.79
N SER A 81 4.03 -2.52 6.67
CA SER A 81 3.26 -3.12 5.58
C SER A 81 2.71 -4.49 5.98
N LEU A 82 1.64 -4.96 5.32
CA LEU A 82 1.10 -6.30 5.60
C LEU A 82 2.15 -7.40 5.41
N TRP A 83 3.04 -7.22 4.45
CA TRP A 83 4.20 -8.10 4.29
C TRP A 83 5.08 -8.16 5.55
N GLN A 84 5.39 -7.01 6.14
CA GLN A 84 6.20 -6.92 7.37
C GLN A 84 5.49 -7.56 8.56
N LEU A 85 4.17 -7.39 8.67
CA LEU A 85 3.35 -8.04 9.70
C LEU A 85 3.36 -9.56 9.54
N GLY A 86 3.23 -10.07 8.31
CA GLY A 86 3.34 -11.50 8.01
C GLY A 86 4.72 -12.07 8.37
N GLN A 87 5.80 -11.34 8.07
CA GLN A 87 7.15 -11.73 8.48
C GLN A 87 7.31 -11.72 10.00
N ALA A 88 6.78 -10.70 10.69
CA ALA A 88 6.83 -10.61 12.14
C ALA A 88 6.08 -11.77 12.81
N TYR A 89 4.90 -12.12 12.28
CA TYR A 89 4.13 -13.28 12.73
C TYR A 89 4.88 -14.59 12.54
N ARG A 90 5.51 -14.79 11.36
CA ARG A 90 6.32 -15.99 11.09
C ARG A 90 7.49 -16.10 12.08
N ARG A 91 8.20 -15.00 12.33
CA ARG A 91 9.30 -14.96 13.32
C ARG A 91 8.80 -15.23 14.73
N TRP A 92 7.64 -14.70 15.11
CA TRP A 92 7.04 -14.94 16.42
C TRP A 92 6.63 -16.41 16.59
N SER A 93 5.99 -17.00 15.59
CA SER A 93 5.56 -18.41 15.61
C SER A 93 6.73 -19.39 15.77
N GLN A 94 7.90 -19.05 15.22
CA GLN A 94 9.11 -19.86 15.28
C GLN A 94 9.92 -19.68 16.58
N ARG A 95 9.55 -18.76 17.49
CA ARG A 95 10.29 -18.55 18.73
C ARG A 95 9.97 -19.65 19.76
N PRO A 96 10.97 -20.18 20.48
CA PRO A 96 10.71 -21.07 21.60
C PRO A 96 9.88 -20.35 22.65
N LYS A 97 8.72 -20.91 22.99
CA LYS A 97 7.77 -20.39 23.98
C LYS A 97 8.28 -20.67 25.40
N THR A 98 9.46 -20.19 25.73
CA THR A 98 10.01 -20.31 27.08
C THR A 98 9.46 -19.17 27.92
N TYR A 99 8.58 -19.49 28.86
CA TYR A 99 8.08 -18.52 29.84
C TYR A 99 9.20 -18.21 30.84
N TYR A 100 9.71 -16.97 30.86
CA TYR A 100 10.77 -16.53 31.78
C TYR A 100 10.31 -16.36 33.25
N TYR A 101 9.13 -16.86 33.61
CA TYR A 101 8.63 -16.78 34.99
C TYR A 101 8.97 -18.05 35.75
N THR A 102 10.25 -18.27 36.03
CA THR A 102 10.65 -19.08 37.19
C THR A 102 11.42 -18.16 38.13
N ARG A 103 10.67 -17.50 39.02
CA ARG A 103 11.27 -16.86 40.19
C ARG A 103 11.67 -18.00 41.12
N ARG A 104 12.98 -18.27 41.23
CA ARG A 104 13.51 -19.14 42.29
C ARG A 104 13.05 -18.51 43.61
N ILE A 105 12.13 -19.17 44.31
CA ILE A 105 11.83 -18.85 45.70
C ILE A 105 13.11 -19.26 46.44
N VAL A 106 13.86 -18.24 46.89
CA VAL A 106 14.99 -18.41 47.81
C VAL A 106 14.42 -18.57 49.21
#